data_AF-T1AJ72-F1
#
_entry.id   AF-T1AJ72-F1
#
_cell.length_a   1.000
_cell.length_b   1.000
_cell.length_c   1.000
_cell.angle_alpha   90.00
_cell.angle_beta   90.00
_cell.angle_gamma   90.00
#
_symmetry.space_group_name_H-M   'P 1'
#
loop_
_entity.id
_entity.type
_entity.pdbx_description
1 polymer ?
#
loop_
_entity_poly.entity_id
_entity_poly.type
_entity_poly.pdbx_seq_one_letter_code
_entity_poly.pdbx_strand_id
1 'polypeptide(L)'
;AMRTVLNPQLTLTETNIGAIRISLKSRDDIPKLLLGLQYLYTHPEIRDAVFEILKEVVPKKVGGKGKARISVGRPGMEQWRILVLGTLRLCLNVDYDRLVDLANHHVTIRQMMGHPGQIDDLDPTEYTLQTVKDNLRLFTPQILNRINEVVVLAGHELIKKKARANTPRKSTLELIRLCWKRTYIIQLT
;
A
#
# COMPACT_ATOMS: atom_id res chain seq x y z
N ALA A 1 -14.62 13.55 -1.46
CA ALA A 1 -14.14 12.87 -0.24
C ALA A 1 -12.76 13.43 0.09
N MET A 2 -12.57 14.02 1.27
CA MET A 2 -11.26 14.53 1.72
C MET A 2 -10.26 13.38 1.80
N ARG A 3 -9.11 13.47 1.14
CA ARG A 3 -8.06 12.46 1.28
C ARG A 3 -6.78 13.15 1.69
N THR A 4 -6.27 12.77 2.84
CA THR A 4 -4.94 13.18 3.31
C THR A 4 -3.91 12.19 2.77
N VAL A 5 -2.75 12.69 2.35
CA VAL A 5 -1.64 11.85 1.85
C VAL A 5 -0.99 11.07 3.00
N LEU A 6 -0.86 11.76 4.15
CA LEU A 6 -0.56 11.26 5.48
C LEU A 6 -1.31 12.18 6.44
N ASN A 7 -1.94 11.65 7.48
CA ASN A 7 -2.34 12.51 8.60
C ASN A 7 -1.04 12.89 9.34
N PRO A 8 -0.59 14.17 9.33
CA PRO A 8 0.65 14.56 10.01
C PRO A 8 0.50 14.52 11.53
N GLN A 9 -0.74 14.43 12.02
CA GLN A 9 -1.03 14.21 13.41
C GLN A 9 -0.93 12.71 13.69
N LEU A 10 0.17 12.28 14.33
CA LEU A 10 0.11 11.10 15.20
C LEU A 10 -0.98 11.39 16.23
N THR A 11 -2.22 10.97 15.95
CA THR A 11 -3.18 10.79 17.03
C THR A 11 -2.55 9.79 17.98
N LEU A 12 -2.76 9.96 19.29
CA LEU A 12 -2.14 9.22 20.40
C LEU A 12 -2.24 7.67 20.29
N THR A 13 -2.90 7.17 19.25
CA THR A 13 -3.31 5.79 18.96
C THR A 13 -2.81 5.24 17.59
N GLU A 14 -2.14 6.02 16.73
CA GLU A 14 -1.68 5.54 15.42
C GLU A 14 -0.38 4.71 15.52
N THR A 15 -0.34 3.57 14.83
CA THR A 15 0.84 2.69 14.81
C THR A 15 1.97 3.33 14.01
N ASN A 16 3.16 3.45 14.62
CA ASN A 16 4.37 3.80 13.89
C ASN A 16 4.72 2.66 12.91
N ILE A 17 4.40 2.84 11.62
CA ILE A 17 4.59 1.84 10.57
C ILE A 17 6.04 1.33 10.50
N GLY A 18 7.01 2.21 10.74
CA GLY A 18 8.43 1.84 10.77
C GLY A 18 8.83 0.95 11.94
N ALA A 19 8.07 0.94 13.03
CA ALA A 19 8.32 0.15 14.23
C ALA A 19 7.58 -1.20 14.26
N ILE A 20 6.72 -1.49 13.26
CA ILE A 20 5.96 -2.75 13.20
C ILE A 20 6.95 -3.93 13.14
N ARG A 21 6.80 -4.88 14.07
CA ARG A 21 7.60 -6.10 14.11
C ARG A 21 6.99 -7.14 13.18
N ILE A 22 7.70 -7.48 12.09
CA ILE A 22 7.23 -8.47 11.11
C ILE A 22 8.13 -9.70 11.17
N SER A 23 7.54 -10.84 11.54
CA SER A 23 8.25 -12.12 11.62
C SER A 23 8.34 -12.80 10.26
N LEU A 24 9.56 -13.16 9.85
CA LEU A 24 9.82 -13.96 8.65
C LEU A 24 9.73 -15.48 8.86
N LYS A 25 9.28 -15.93 10.04
CA LYS A 25 9.16 -17.38 10.33
C LYS A 25 8.08 -18.06 9.48
N SER A 26 7.07 -17.31 9.03
CA SER A 26 6.03 -17.85 8.16
C SER A 26 6.54 -18.03 6.73
N ARG A 27 6.10 -19.12 6.10
CA ARG A 27 6.33 -19.35 4.66
C ARG A 27 5.38 -18.53 3.77
N ASP A 28 4.33 -17.96 4.36
CA ASP A 28 3.39 -17.05 3.72
C ASP A 28 4.12 -15.87 3.05
N ASP A 29 3.47 -15.30 2.04
CA ASP A 29 3.95 -14.14 1.31
C ASP A 29 3.61 -12.82 2.02
N ILE A 30 2.57 -12.78 2.87
CA ILE A 30 2.15 -11.56 3.59
C ILE A 30 3.32 -10.90 4.34
N PRO A 31 4.12 -11.59 5.18
CA PRO A 31 5.21 -10.93 5.91
C PRO A 31 6.26 -10.28 5.01
N LYS A 32 6.58 -10.90 3.87
CA LYS A 32 7.54 -10.36 2.90
C LYS A 32 6.98 -9.11 2.22
N LEU A 33 5.69 -9.13 1.88
CA LEU A 33 4.99 -7.97 1.30
C LEU A 33 4.94 -6.81 2.29
N LEU A 34 4.60 -7.08 3.55
CA LEU A 34 4.53 -6.06 4.59
C LEU A 34 5.91 -5.45 4.89
N LEU A 35 6.99 -6.23 4.90
CA LEU A 35 8.35 -5.69 5.02
C LEU A 35 8.71 -4.78 3.84
N GLY A 36 8.20 -5.11 2.66
CA GLY A 36 8.36 -4.30 1.47
C GLY A 36 7.67 -2.95 1.57
N LEU A 37 6.42 -2.95 2.02
CA LEU A 37 5.64 -1.76 2.29
C LEU A 37 6.26 -0.92 3.41
N GLN A 38 6.73 -1.56 4.49
CA GLN A 38 7.46 -0.90 5.57
C GLN A 38 8.73 -0.22 5.07
N TYR A 39 9.51 -0.89 4.22
CA TYR A 39 10.71 -0.31 3.61
C TYR A 39 10.35 0.93 2.79
N LEU A 40 9.37 0.83 1.89
CA LEU A 40 8.88 1.95 1.09
C LEU A 40 8.46 3.13 1.99
N TYR A 41 7.71 2.87 3.06
CA TYR A 41 7.24 3.89 3.99
C TYR A 41 8.38 4.58 4.78
N THR A 42 9.41 3.83 5.15
CA THR A 42 10.52 4.31 5.99
C THR A 42 11.65 4.97 5.21
N HIS A 43 11.61 4.96 3.88
CA HIS A 43 12.61 5.57 3.00
C HIS A 43 11.98 6.80 2.32
N PRO A 44 12.21 8.02 2.85
CA PRO A 44 11.52 9.22 2.40
C PRO A 44 11.61 9.45 0.89
N GLU A 45 12.76 9.18 0.29
CA GLU A 45 12.98 9.36 -1.15
C GLU A 45 12.06 8.48 -2.02
N ILE A 46 11.80 7.25 -1.57
CA ILE A 46 10.91 6.31 -2.27
C ILE A 46 9.46 6.66 -1.95
N ARG A 47 9.16 6.89 -0.67
CA ARG A 47 7.82 7.25 -0.19
C ARG A 47 7.30 8.48 -0.91
N ASP A 48 8.09 9.54 -0.94
CA ASP A 48 7.69 10.82 -1.48
C ASP A 48 7.47 10.71 -3.01
N ALA A 49 8.34 9.97 -3.73
CA ALA A 49 8.15 9.69 -5.15
C ALA A 49 6.86 8.90 -5.42
N VAL A 50 6.57 7.87 -4.61
CA VAL A 50 5.31 7.11 -4.71
C VAL A 50 4.11 8.00 -4.37
N PHE A 51 4.23 8.86 -3.37
CA PHE A 51 3.15 9.72 -2.91
C PHE A 51 2.82 10.82 -3.91
N GLU A 52 3.81 11.37 -4.63
CA GLU A 52 3.55 12.26 -5.75
C GLU A 52 2.69 11.59 -6.83
N ILE A 53 2.94 10.31 -7.13
CA ILE A 53 2.11 9.53 -8.07
C ILE A 53 0.71 9.31 -7.49
N LEU A 54 0.61 8.99 -6.20
CA LEU A 54 -0.68 8.74 -5.53
C LEU A 54 -1.59 9.97 -5.46
N LYS A 55 -1.05 11.19 -5.48
CA LYS A 55 -1.86 12.43 -5.59
C LYS A 55 -2.75 12.46 -6.83
N GLU A 56 -2.42 11.69 -7.87
CA GLU A 56 -3.22 11.57 -9.09
C GLU A 56 -4.41 10.62 -8.93
N VAL A 57 -4.45 9.81 -7.87
CA VAL A 57 -5.53 8.87 -7.53
C VAL A 57 -6.71 9.63 -6.89
N VAL A 58 -7.40 10.41 -7.71
CA VAL A 58 -8.57 11.21 -7.31
C VAL A 58 -9.85 10.73 -8.02
N PRO A 59 -10.99 10.61 -7.31
CA PRO A 59 -12.26 10.30 -7.96
C PRO A 59 -12.64 11.41 -8.95
N LYS A 60 -13.10 11.03 -10.15
CA LYS A 60 -13.76 11.97 -11.07
C LYS A 60 -15.12 12.36 -10.45
N LYS A 61 -15.49 13.64 -10.48
CA LYS A 61 -16.83 14.07 -10.04
C LYS A 61 -17.90 13.34 -10.85
N VAL A 62 -18.95 12.86 -10.17
CA VAL A 62 -20.20 12.48 -10.83
C VAL A 62 -20.82 13.76 -11.37
N GLY A 63 -20.93 13.91 -12.70
CA GLY A 63 -21.70 15.00 -13.33
C GLY A 63 -20.96 16.15 -14.05
N GLY A 64 -19.69 16.03 -14.44
CA GLY A 64 -19.10 17.00 -15.39
C GLY A 64 -17.61 17.29 -15.20
N LYS A 65 -16.95 17.61 -16.31
CA LYS A 65 -15.49 17.75 -16.48
C LYS A 65 -14.80 18.49 -15.32
N GLY A 66 -13.89 17.80 -14.63
CA GLY A 66 -12.98 18.38 -13.63
C GLY A 66 -12.51 17.38 -12.57
N LYS A 67 -11.29 17.55 -12.06
CA LYS A 67 -10.79 16.83 -10.86
C LYS A 67 -11.65 17.27 -9.66
N ALA A 68 -12.09 16.32 -8.82
CA ALA A 68 -12.87 16.67 -7.63
C ALA A 68 -12.07 17.61 -6.72
N ARG A 69 -12.65 18.77 -6.36
CA ARG A 69 -12.06 19.70 -5.38
C ARG A 69 -11.87 18.97 -4.05
N ILE A 70 -10.68 19.12 -3.49
CA ILE A 70 -10.22 18.49 -2.23
C ILE A 70 -10.98 19.03 -1.00
N SER A 71 -11.71 20.15 -1.13
CA SER A 71 -12.06 21.01 0.00
C SER A 71 -13.45 20.86 0.65
N VAL A 72 -14.34 19.95 0.23
CA VAL A 72 -15.67 19.81 0.89
C VAL A 72 -16.20 18.37 0.85
N GLY A 73 -16.17 17.64 1.96
CA GLY A 73 -16.91 16.37 2.16
C GLY A 73 -16.16 15.26 2.92
N ARG A 74 -16.93 14.23 3.37
CA ARG A 74 -16.51 13.04 4.16
C ARG A 74 -15.06 12.59 3.83
N PRO A 75 -14.18 12.36 4.82
CA PRO A 75 -12.85 11.87 4.54
C PRO A 75 -12.94 10.52 3.82
N GLY A 76 -12.38 10.45 2.61
CA GLY A 76 -12.19 9.21 1.88
C GLY A 76 -11.02 8.44 2.46
N MET A 77 -10.89 7.16 2.06
CA MET A 77 -9.77 6.33 2.47
C MET A 77 -8.43 6.99 2.10
N GLU A 78 -7.50 6.99 3.05
CA GLU A 78 -6.14 7.50 2.88
C GLU A 78 -5.41 6.77 1.75
N GLN A 79 -4.64 7.49 0.94
CA GLN A 79 -3.97 6.92 -0.24
C GLN A 79 -3.02 5.78 0.11
N TRP A 80 -2.32 5.88 1.25
CA TRP A 80 -1.47 4.82 1.78
C TRP A 80 -2.24 3.50 1.98
N ARG A 81 -3.41 3.56 2.61
CA ARG A 81 -4.26 2.38 2.83
C ARG A 81 -4.69 1.75 1.50
N ILE A 82 -5.02 2.57 0.50
CA ILE A 82 -5.37 2.06 -0.83
C ILE A 82 -4.17 1.38 -1.50
N LEU A 83 -2.96 1.92 -1.35
CA LEU A 83 -1.73 1.27 -1.85
C LEU A 83 -1.48 -0.08 -1.16
N VAL A 84 -1.63 -0.15 0.16
CA VAL A 84 -1.49 -1.41 0.94
C VAL A 84 -2.49 -2.46 0.43
N LEU A 85 -3.78 -2.10 0.34
CA LEU A 85 -4.82 -3.00 -0.14
C LEU A 85 -4.61 -3.43 -1.60
N GLY A 86 -4.21 -2.50 -2.47
CA GLY A 86 -3.92 -2.78 -3.87
C GLY A 86 -2.74 -3.75 -4.01
N THR A 87 -1.68 -3.53 -3.22
CA THR A 87 -0.50 -4.40 -3.17
C THR A 87 -0.90 -5.81 -2.73
N LEU A 88 -1.65 -5.94 -1.63
CA LEU A 88 -2.11 -7.24 -1.11
C LEU A 88 -2.97 -7.97 -2.15
N ARG A 89 -3.92 -7.27 -2.77
CA ARG A 89 -4.80 -7.85 -3.79
C ARG A 89 -3.99 -8.42 -4.96
N LEU A 90 -3.07 -7.63 -5.49
CA LEU A 90 -2.29 -7.99 -6.67
C LEU A 90 -1.24 -9.07 -6.38
N CYS A 91 -0.54 -8.96 -5.26
CA CYS A 91 0.55 -9.86 -4.92
C CYS A 91 0.08 -11.21 -4.39
N LEU A 92 -1.04 -11.24 -3.64
CA LEU A 92 -1.62 -12.48 -3.12
C LEU A 92 -2.64 -13.10 -4.09
N ASN A 93 -2.99 -12.39 -5.17
CA ASN A 93 -4.01 -12.80 -6.14
C ASN A 93 -5.35 -13.16 -5.47
N VAL A 94 -5.79 -12.34 -4.52
CA VAL A 94 -7.03 -12.55 -3.76
C VAL A 94 -8.20 -11.77 -4.36
N ASP A 95 -9.41 -12.30 -4.19
CA ASP A 95 -10.64 -11.58 -4.50
C ASP A 95 -10.92 -10.46 -3.48
N TYR A 96 -11.98 -9.68 -3.73
CA TYR A 96 -12.31 -8.54 -2.87
C TYR A 96 -12.85 -8.96 -1.49
N ASP A 97 -13.55 -10.10 -1.40
CA ASP A 97 -14.11 -10.58 -0.14
C ASP A 97 -12.99 -11.03 0.79
N ARG A 98 -12.02 -11.79 0.28
CA ARG A 98 -10.83 -12.18 1.02
C ARG A 98 -9.95 -10.97 1.38
N LEU A 99 -9.85 -9.97 0.50
CA LEU A 99 -9.10 -8.77 0.80
C LEU A 99 -9.73 -7.96 1.95
N VAL A 100 -11.07 -7.86 1.99
CA VAL A 100 -11.81 -7.20 3.08
C VAL A 100 -11.59 -7.95 4.39
N ASP A 101 -11.67 -9.28 4.38
CA ASP A 101 -11.40 -10.10 5.55
C ASP A 101 -9.99 -9.88 6.10
N LEU A 102 -8.97 -9.89 5.23
CA LEU A 102 -7.59 -9.56 5.61
C LEU A 102 -7.46 -8.13 6.16
N ALA A 103 -8.12 -7.16 5.54
CA ALA A 103 -8.07 -5.75 5.97
C ALA A 103 -8.69 -5.53 7.36
N ASN A 104 -9.75 -6.27 7.68
CA ASN A 104 -10.48 -6.10 8.95
C ASN A 104 -9.92 -6.95 10.09
N HIS A 105 -9.37 -8.13 9.81
CA HIS A 105 -9.04 -9.11 10.86
C HIS A 105 -7.54 -9.40 11.00
N HIS A 106 -6.72 -9.12 9.98
CA HIS A 106 -5.29 -9.42 10.07
C HIS A 106 -4.53 -8.28 10.77
N VAL A 107 -4.13 -8.50 12.02
CA VAL A 107 -3.50 -7.49 12.90
C VAL A 107 -2.36 -6.73 12.23
N THR A 108 -1.38 -7.43 11.65
CA THR A 108 -0.22 -6.76 11.03
C THR A 108 -0.59 -5.98 9.77
N ILE A 109 -1.64 -6.38 9.04
CA ILE A 109 -2.14 -5.64 7.87
C ILE A 109 -2.85 -4.37 8.35
N ARG A 110 -3.65 -4.46 9.42
CA ARG A 110 -4.25 -3.27 10.07
C ARG A 110 -3.18 -2.29 10.54
N GLN A 111 -2.15 -2.78 11.23
CA GLN A 111 -1.00 -1.97 11.65
C GLN A 111 -0.31 -1.30 10.46
N MET A 112 -0.10 -2.03 9.36
CA MET A 112 0.46 -1.46 8.14
C MET A 112 -0.43 -0.35 7.55
N MET A 113 -1.74 -0.41 7.76
CA MET A 113 -2.70 0.63 7.36
C MET A 113 -2.79 1.80 8.36
N GLY A 114 -1.97 1.82 9.42
CA GLY A 114 -1.92 2.87 10.44
C GLY A 114 -2.82 2.62 11.66
N HIS A 115 -3.54 1.50 11.70
CA HIS A 115 -4.46 1.15 12.79
C HIS A 115 -3.71 0.52 13.98
N PRO A 116 -4.21 0.60 15.22
CA PRO A 116 -3.55 0.04 16.41
C PRO A 116 -3.44 -1.50 16.37
N GLY A 117 -4.32 -2.18 15.64
CA GLY A 117 -4.16 -3.58 15.24
C GLY A 117 -5.43 -4.42 15.32
N GLN A 118 -6.34 -4.12 16.24
CA GLN A 118 -7.69 -4.71 16.28
C GLN A 118 -8.74 -3.63 16.11
N ILE A 119 -9.95 -4.05 15.73
CA ILE A 119 -11.13 -3.18 15.78
C ILE A 119 -11.58 -3.17 17.23
N ASP A 120 -11.60 -1.99 17.81
CA ASP A 120 -12.06 -1.74 19.17
C ASP A 120 -12.68 -0.35 19.27
N ASP A 121 -13.05 0.06 20.48
CA ASP A 121 -13.64 1.38 20.72
C ASP A 121 -12.68 2.53 20.37
N LEU A 122 -11.36 2.28 20.32
CA LEU A 122 -10.34 3.27 19.97
C LEU A 122 -10.14 3.39 18.45
N ASP A 123 -10.32 2.30 17.70
CA ASP A 123 -10.36 2.28 16.24
C ASP A 123 -11.51 1.40 15.71
N PRO A 124 -12.72 1.97 15.57
CA PRO A 124 -13.89 1.26 15.03
C PRO A 124 -13.85 1.17 13.49
N THR A 125 -12.73 1.48 12.84
CA THR A 125 -12.67 1.53 11.37
C THR A 125 -12.84 0.14 10.77
N GLU A 126 -13.95 -0.09 10.08
CA GLU A 126 -14.19 -1.30 9.30
C GLU A 126 -14.26 -0.98 7.80
N TYR A 127 -13.61 -1.82 6.99
CA TYR A 127 -13.62 -1.72 5.55
C TYR A 127 -14.77 -2.55 4.98
N THR A 128 -15.66 -1.90 4.23
CA THR A 128 -16.72 -2.60 3.50
C THR A 128 -16.28 -2.99 2.10
N LEU A 129 -16.88 -4.04 1.54
CA LEU A 129 -16.63 -4.51 0.18
C LEU A 129 -16.73 -3.41 -0.87
N GLN A 130 -17.79 -2.60 -0.79
CA GLN A 130 -18.02 -1.50 -1.72
C GLN A 130 -16.95 -0.43 -1.61
N THR A 131 -16.56 -0.07 -0.37
CA THR A 131 -15.50 0.91 -0.13
C THR A 131 -14.19 0.44 -0.74
N VAL A 132 -13.79 -0.81 -0.52
CA VAL A 132 -12.54 -1.35 -1.08
C VAL A 132 -12.60 -1.36 -2.61
N LYS A 133 -13.71 -1.81 -3.21
CA LYS A 133 -13.91 -1.80 -4.68
C LYS A 133 -13.78 -0.39 -5.28
N ASP A 134 -14.49 0.58 -4.71
CA ASP A 134 -14.51 1.94 -5.24
C ASP A 134 -13.16 2.65 -5.13
N ASN A 135 -12.40 2.37 -4.08
CA ASN A 135 -11.07 2.95 -3.91
C ASN A 135 -10.02 2.28 -4.81
N LEU A 136 -10.03 0.95 -4.93
CA LEU A 136 -9.07 0.23 -5.78
C LEU A 136 -9.28 0.47 -7.27
N ARG A 137 -10.52 0.73 -7.71
CA ARG A 137 -10.82 1.13 -9.11
C ARG A 137 -10.15 2.44 -9.54
N LEU A 138 -9.68 3.25 -8.60
CA LEU A 138 -8.99 4.51 -8.91
C LEU A 138 -7.53 4.29 -9.33
N PHE A 139 -6.95 3.12 -9.04
CA PHE A 139 -5.62 2.74 -9.52
C PHE A 139 -5.73 2.26 -10.96
N THR A 140 -5.44 3.15 -11.91
CA THR A 140 -5.34 2.77 -13.31
C THR A 140 -4.04 2.01 -13.57
N PRO A 141 -3.98 1.19 -14.64
CA PRO A 141 -2.74 0.52 -15.03
C PRO A 141 -1.56 1.50 -15.20
N GLN A 142 -1.81 2.73 -15.67
CA GLN A 142 -0.77 3.74 -15.84
C GLN A 142 -0.19 4.22 -14.49
N ILE A 143 -1.05 4.41 -13.48
CA ILE A 143 -0.62 4.79 -12.13
C ILE A 143 0.16 3.64 -11.49
N LEU A 144 -0.35 2.42 -11.60
CA LEU A 144 0.33 1.23 -11.10
C LEU A 144 1.69 1.03 -11.76
N ASN A 145 1.83 1.31 -13.06
CA ASN A 145 3.10 1.23 -13.80
C ASN A 145 4.13 2.17 -13.22
N ARG A 146 3.76 3.44 -13.01
CA ARG A 146 4.67 4.45 -12.46
C ARG A 146 5.12 4.10 -11.03
N ILE A 147 4.21 3.60 -10.20
CA ILE A 147 4.57 3.13 -8.85
C ILE A 147 5.52 1.93 -8.95
N ASN A 148 5.24 0.99 -9.86
CA ASN A 148 6.10 -0.16 -10.11
C ASN A 148 7.52 0.27 -10.52
N GLU A 149 7.66 1.25 -11.42
CA GLU A 149 8.97 1.77 -11.84
C GLU A 149 9.78 2.29 -10.65
N VAL A 150 9.16 3.13 -9.80
CA VAL A 150 9.83 3.65 -8.60
C VAL A 150 10.29 2.51 -7.67
N VAL A 151 9.41 1.55 -7.41
CA VAL A 151 9.70 0.41 -6.52
C VAL A 151 10.78 -0.50 -7.10
N VAL A 152 10.74 -0.77 -8.41
CA VAL A 152 11.73 -1.60 -9.11
C VAL A 152 13.10 -0.94 -9.10
N LEU A 153 13.17 0.37 -9.38
CA LEU A 153 14.42 1.15 -9.33
C LEU A 153 15.02 1.13 -7.93
N ALA A 154 14.22 1.39 -6.90
CA ALA A 154 14.65 1.28 -5.50
C ALA A 154 15.18 -0.13 -5.18
N GLY A 155 14.51 -1.17 -5.69
CA GLY A 155 14.97 -2.54 -5.58
C GLY A 155 16.33 -2.79 -6.22
N HIS A 156 16.61 -2.21 -7.39
CA HIS A 156 17.90 -2.35 -8.06
C HIS A 156 19.02 -1.66 -7.28
N GLU A 157 18.78 -0.45 -6.79
CA GLU A 157 19.79 0.29 -6.01
C GLU A 157 20.14 -0.43 -4.70
N LEU A 158 19.17 -1.04 -4.03
CA LEU A 158 19.42 -1.85 -2.85
C LEU A 158 20.28 -3.08 -3.16
N ILE A 159 20.00 -3.77 -4.28
CA ILE A 159 20.79 -4.94 -4.71
C ILE A 159 22.23 -4.52 -5.05
N LYS A 160 22.41 -3.42 -5.78
CA LYS A 160 23.75 -2.88 -6.10
C LYS A 160 24.54 -2.55 -4.82
N LYS A 161 23.90 -1.91 -3.84
CA LYS A 161 24.51 -1.59 -2.55
C LYS A 161 24.91 -2.86 -1.78
N LYS A 162 24.09 -3.92 -1.83
CA LYS A 162 24.39 -5.22 -1.19
C LYS A 162 25.44 -6.04 -1.93
N ALA A 163 25.48 -6.00 -3.26
CA ALA A 163 26.51 -6.65 -4.05
C ALA A 163 27.89 -6.07 -3.74
N ARG A 164 27.98 -4.75 -3.51
CA ARG A 164 29.18 -4.08 -3.00
C ARG A 164 29.53 -4.48 -1.56
N ALA A 165 28.54 -4.93 -0.77
CA ALA A 165 28.71 -5.37 0.62
C ALA A 165 28.82 -6.91 0.79
N ASN A 166 28.99 -7.66 -0.31
CA ASN A 166 29.26 -9.10 -0.33
C ASN A 166 28.33 -9.98 0.54
N THR A 167 27.02 -9.68 0.59
CA THR A 167 26.05 -10.46 1.39
C THR A 167 24.97 -11.12 0.52
N PRO A 168 24.91 -12.47 0.42
CA PRO A 168 23.96 -13.16 -0.44
C PRO A 168 22.66 -13.49 0.32
N ARG A 169 21.65 -12.61 0.24
CA ARG A 169 20.25 -12.96 0.54
C ARG A 169 19.33 -12.23 -0.43
N LYS A 170 18.38 -12.95 -1.05
CA LYS A 170 17.31 -12.37 -1.89
C LYS A 170 16.67 -11.22 -1.12
N SER A 171 16.76 -10.01 -1.64
CA SER A 171 16.30 -8.83 -0.90
C SER A 171 14.77 -8.80 -0.87
N THR A 172 14.17 -8.29 0.21
CA THR A 172 12.71 -8.09 0.31
C THR A 172 12.16 -7.32 -0.91
N LEU A 173 12.94 -6.38 -1.44
CA LEU A 173 12.60 -5.63 -2.66
C LEU A 173 12.69 -6.45 -3.95
N GLU A 174 13.52 -7.48 -4.00
CA GLU A 174 13.57 -8.42 -5.12
C GLU A 174 12.31 -9.29 -5.17
N LEU A 175 11.78 -9.66 -4.00
CA LEU A 175 10.49 -10.35 -3.90
C LEU A 175 9.34 -9.43 -4.30
N ILE A 176 9.34 -8.15 -3.89
CA ILE A 176 8.36 -7.16 -4.38
C ILE A 176 8.48 -6.99 -5.89
N ARG A 177 9.70 -6.81 -6.41
CA ARG A 177 10.00 -6.71 -7.84
C ARG A 177 9.47 -7.92 -8.61
N LEU A 178 9.65 -9.14 -8.09
CA LEU A 178 9.17 -10.37 -8.72
C LEU A 178 7.64 -10.49 -8.64
N CYS A 179 7.05 -10.10 -7.50
CA CYS A 179 5.61 -10.12 -7.31
C CYS A 179 4.93 -9.12 -8.26
N TRP A 180 5.48 -7.90 -8.39
CA TRP A 180 4.95 -6.85 -9.27
C TRP A 180 5.30 -7.04 -10.76
N LYS A 181 6.42 -7.69 -11.09
CA LYS A 181 6.72 -8.12 -12.48
C LYS A 181 5.75 -9.17 -12.99
N ARG A 182 5.30 -10.10 -12.14
CA ARG A 182 4.31 -11.12 -12.52
C ARG A 182 2.91 -10.52 -12.76
N THR A 183 2.59 -9.41 -12.11
CA THR A 183 1.27 -8.77 -12.19
C THR A 183 0.94 -8.18 -13.57
N TYR A 184 1.94 -7.65 -14.30
CA TYR A 184 1.70 -7.12 -15.66
C TYR A 184 1.35 -8.19 -16.70
N ILE A 185 1.84 -9.41 -16.51
CA ILE A 185 1.58 -10.52 -17.44
C ILE A 185 0.15 -11.06 -17.26
N ILE A 186 -0.44 -10.95 -16.07
CA ILE A 186 -1.78 -11.50 -15.76
C ILE A 186 -2.90 -10.47 -16.00
N GLN A 187 -2.59 -9.17 -16.10
CA GLN A 187 -3.60 -8.16 -16.50
C GLN A 187 -3.69 -7.91 -18.01
N LEU A 188 -2.84 -8.57 -18.81
CA LEU A 188 -2.84 -8.50 -20.29
C LEU A 188 -3.35 -9.80 -20.96
N THR A 189 -3.80 -10.77 -20.17
CA THR A 189 -4.45 -12.02 -20.61
C THR A 189 -5.77 -12.17 -19.88
#